data_AF-A0A3Q7R2J6-F1
#
_entry.id   AF-A0A3Q7R2J6-F1
#
_cell.length_a   1.000
_cell.length_b   1.000
_cell.length_c   1.000
_cell.angle_alpha   90.00
_cell.angle_beta   90.00
_cell.angle_gamma   90.00
#
_symmetry.space_group_name_H-M   'P 1'
#
loop_
_entity.id
_entity.type
_entity.pdbx_description
1 polymer ?
#
loop_
_entity_poly.entity_id
_entity_poly.type
_entity_poly.pdbx_seq_one_letter_code
_entity_poly.pdbx_strand_id
1 'polypeptide(L)'
;MSVAGLKKQFHKASQLFSEKISGVEGTKLDDEFLDMERKIDITNKAVAEIISKATEYLQPNPAYRAKLGMLNTVSKIRGQVKTTGYPQTEGLLGDCMLKYGKELGEGSAFGNALIEVGESMKLMAEVKDSLDINVKQTFIDPLQLLQDKDLKEIGHHLKKLEGRRLDYDYKKKRVGKIPDEEVRQAVEKFEESKELAERSMFNFLENDVEQVSQLAVFIEAALDYHKQSTEILQELQSNLQMRISAASSVPRREYKPRPIKRSPSELNGVSTTSSAKTAAYSRLEAAD
;
A
#
# COMPACT_ATOMS: atom_id res chain seq x y z
N MET A 1 -21.05 -24.04 29.45
CA MET A 1 -21.47 -22.82 30.18
C MET A 1 -22.30 -23.23 31.40
N SER A 2 -22.02 -22.70 32.59
CA SER A 2 -22.80 -22.97 33.80
C SER A 2 -24.18 -22.27 33.76
N VAL A 3 -25.19 -22.83 34.43
CA VAL A 3 -26.56 -22.28 34.56
C VAL A 3 -26.53 -20.83 35.09
N ALA A 4 -25.61 -20.52 36.00
CA ALA A 4 -25.40 -19.17 36.52
C ALA A 4 -24.90 -18.18 35.44
N GLY A 5 -24.06 -18.65 34.51
CA GLY A 5 -23.58 -17.87 33.38
C GLY A 5 -24.69 -17.55 32.39
N LEU A 6 -25.58 -18.51 32.12
CA LEU A 6 -26.73 -18.34 31.23
C LEU A 6 -27.72 -17.30 31.78
N LYS A 7 -28.04 -17.38 33.08
CA LYS A 7 -28.91 -16.42 33.78
C LYS A 7 -28.36 -14.99 33.70
N LYS A 8 -27.04 -14.82 33.85
CA LYS A 8 -26.40 -13.51 33.74
C LYS A 8 -26.47 -12.92 32.33
N GLN A 9 -26.30 -13.74 31.29
CA GLN A 9 -26.46 -13.26 29.91
C GLN A 9 -27.89 -12.83 29.62
N PHE A 10 -28.89 -13.54 30.16
CA PHE A 10 -30.29 -13.14 30.05
C PHE A 10 -30.58 -11.79 30.71
N HIS A 11 -30.03 -11.53 31.91
CA HIS A 11 -30.16 -10.23 32.59
C HIS A 11 -29.63 -9.08 31.73
N LYS A 12 -28.41 -9.23 31.18
CA LYS A 12 -27.79 -8.21 30.32
C LYS A 12 -28.63 -7.94 29.07
N ALA A 13 -29.09 -8.99 28.41
CA ALA A 13 -29.93 -8.89 27.21
C ALA A 13 -31.27 -8.20 27.51
N SER A 14 -31.91 -8.56 28.64
CA SER A 14 -33.17 -7.96 29.08
C SER A 14 -33.02 -6.46 29.39
N GLN A 15 -31.94 -6.08 30.08
CA GLN A 15 -31.65 -4.67 30.35
C GLN A 15 -31.36 -3.90 29.06
N LEU A 16 -30.50 -4.42 28.18
CA LEU A 16 -30.17 -3.76 26.91
C LEU A 16 -31.40 -3.56 26.03
N PHE A 17 -32.31 -4.54 26.00
CA PHE A 17 -33.60 -4.40 25.31
C PHE A 17 -34.45 -3.29 25.94
N SER A 18 -34.52 -3.24 27.27
CA SER A 18 -35.30 -2.22 27.99
C SER A 18 -34.78 -0.79 27.78
N GLU A 19 -33.46 -0.61 27.68
CA GLU A 19 -32.86 0.69 27.40
C GLU A 19 -33.12 1.13 25.95
N LYS A 20 -32.96 0.22 24.98
CA LYS A 20 -33.11 0.55 23.56
C LYS A 20 -34.55 0.73 23.09
N ILE A 21 -35.50 0.00 23.66
CA ILE A 21 -36.88 -0.08 23.15
C ILE A 21 -37.88 0.59 24.09
N SER A 22 -37.65 0.51 25.40
CA SER A 22 -38.57 1.06 26.39
C SER A 22 -38.13 2.40 26.97
N GLY A 23 -37.01 2.97 26.47
CA GLY A 23 -36.51 4.29 26.87
C GLY A 23 -36.03 4.37 28.32
N VAL A 24 -35.70 3.24 28.94
CA VAL A 24 -35.22 3.24 30.33
C VAL A 24 -33.78 3.75 30.36
N GLU A 25 -33.51 4.79 31.16
CA GLU A 25 -32.14 5.27 31.34
C GLU A 25 -31.30 4.25 32.13
N GLY A 26 -30.10 3.96 31.60
CA GLY A 26 -29.06 3.20 32.30
C GLY A 26 -28.21 4.09 33.20
N THR A 27 -27.32 3.47 33.99
CA THR A 27 -26.30 4.21 34.74
C THR A 27 -25.43 5.03 33.78
N LYS A 28 -25.37 6.35 33.97
CA LYS A 28 -24.57 7.26 33.14
C LYS A 28 -23.12 7.25 33.61
N LEU A 29 -22.20 7.30 32.65
CA LEU A 29 -20.79 7.58 32.87
C LEU A 29 -20.58 9.10 32.77
N ASP A 30 -19.52 9.61 33.39
CA ASP A 30 -19.17 11.02 33.35
C ASP A 30 -18.64 11.46 31.97
N ASP A 31 -18.68 12.76 31.71
CA ASP A 31 -18.33 13.32 30.40
C ASP A 31 -16.86 13.08 30.02
N GLU A 32 -15.96 13.01 31.00
CA GLU A 32 -14.53 12.75 30.79
C GLU A 32 -14.31 11.31 30.32
N PHE A 33 -14.97 10.34 30.96
CA PHE A 33 -14.97 8.95 30.52
C PHE A 33 -15.49 8.82 29.07
N LEU A 34 -16.62 9.47 28.76
CA LEU A 34 -17.23 9.42 27.43
C LEU A 34 -16.33 10.05 26.35
N ASP A 35 -15.61 11.13 26.67
CA ASP A 35 -14.64 11.71 25.74
C ASP A 35 -13.44 10.79 25.51
N MET A 36 -12.92 10.14 26.56
CA MET A 36 -11.85 9.14 26.41
C MET A 36 -12.29 7.95 25.57
N GLU A 37 -13.49 7.40 25.82
CA GLU A 37 -14.05 6.30 25.03
C GLU A 37 -14.18 6.69 23.55
N ARG A 38 -14.69 7.90 23.28
CA ARG A 38 -14.79 8.45 21.92
C ARG A 38 -13.41 8.57 21.25
N LYS A 39 -12.40 9.09 21.97
CA LYS A 39 -11.03 9.22 21.44
C LYS A 39 -10.43 7.85 21.10
N ILE A 40 -10.60 6.85 21.96
CA ILE A 40 -10.12 5.48 21.70
C ILE A 40 -10.80 4.87 20.47
N ASP A 41 -12.12 5.02 20.32
CA ASP A 41 -12.84 4.52 19.15
C ASP A 41 -12.35 5.16 17.85
N ILE A 42 -12.16 6.49 17.86
CA ILE A 42 -11.61 7.22 16.70
C ILE A 42 -10.19 6.76 16.40
N THR A 43 -9.32 6.65 17.41
CA THR A 43 -7.94 6.20 17.22
C THR A 43 -7.90 4.78 16.63
N ASN A 44 -8.73 3.87 17.12
CA ASN A 44 -8.79 2.50 16.58
C ASN A 44 -9.21 2.47 15.11
N LYS A 45 -10.22 3.26 14.72
CA LYS A 45 -10.64 3.39 13.32
C LYS A 45 -9.55 4.01 12.45
N ALA A 46 -8.93 5.09 12.94
CA ALA A 46 -7.86 5.79 12.23
C ALA A 46 -6.67 4.86 11.98
N VAL A 47 -6.20 4.13 13.01
CA VAL A 47 -5.10 3.17 12.87
C VAL A 47 -5.43 2.09 11.84
N ALA A 48 -6.64 1.51 11.88
CA ALA A 48 -7.07 0.50 10.92
C ALA A 48 -7.04 1.02 9.47
N GLU A 49 -7.61 2.21 9.24
CA GLU A 49 -7.68 2.81 7.91
C GLU A 49 -6.31 3.25 7.40
N ILE A 50 -5.46 3.82 8.27
CA ILE A 50 -4.09 4.23 7.92
C ILE A 50 -3.26 3.03 7.50
N ILE A 51 -3.33 1.90 8.21
CA ILE A 51 -2.64 0.66 7.81
C ILE A 51 -3.09 0.21 6.41
N SER A 52 -4.40 0.19 6.16
CA SER A 52 -4.95 -0.17 4.85
C SER A 52 -4.47 0.78 3.76
N LYS A 53 -4.53 2.09 3.99
CA LYS A 53 -4.16 3.11 3.01
C LYS A 53 -2.65 3.17 2.77
N ALA A 54 -1.83 2.96 3.79
CA ALA A 54 -0.38 2.88 3.64
C ALA A 54 0.04 1.66 2.81
N THR A 55 -0.58 0.50 3.03
CA THR A 55 -0.29 -0.70 2.21
C THR A 55 -0.77 -0.55 0.76
N GLU A 56 -1.92 0.09 0.53
CA GLU A 56 -2.39 0.46 -0.82
C GLU A 56 -1.46 1.46 -1.51
N TYR A 57 -0.95 2.45 -0.77
CA TYR A 57 0.00 3.43 -1.26
C TYR A 57 1.31 2.79 -1.72
N LEU A 58 1.87 1.89 -0.91
CA LEU A 58 3.10 1.17 -1.27
C LEU A 58 2.88 0.25 -2.47
N GLN A 59 1.76 -0.48 -2.48
CA GLN A 59 1.43 -1.46 -3.51
C GLN A 59 -0.03 -1.34 -3.98
N PRO A 60 -0.27 -0.55 -5.06
CA PRO A 60 -1.57 -0.44 -5.69
C PRO A 60 -2.06 -1.77 -6.30
N ASN A 61 -1.14 -2.63 -6.71
CA ASN A 61 -1.47 -3.97 -7.22
C ASN A 61 -1.93 -4.90 -6.06
N PRO A 62 -3.18 -5.43 -6.09
CA PRO A 62 -3.70 -6.29 -5.02
C PRO A 62 -2.86 -7.55 -4.75
N ALA A 63 -2.28 -8.16 -5.78
CA ALA A 63 -1.48 -9.38 -5.63
C ALA A 63 -0.14 -9.09 -4.93
N TYR A 64 0.49 -7.95 -5.23
CA TYR A 64 1.75 -7.55 -4.59
C TYR A 64 1.50 -7.03 -3.18
N ARG A 65 0.38 -6.34 -2.95
CA ARG A 65 -0.08 -5.95 -1.61
C ARG A 65 -0.26 -7.14 -0.68
N ALA A 66 -0.89 -8.21 -1.16
CA ALA A 66 -1.04 -9.44 -0.38
C ALA A 66 0.33 -10.02 0.03
N LYS A 67 1.30 -10.05 -0.89
CA LYS A 67 2.67 -10.49 -0.59
C LYS A 67 3.39 -9.56 0.40
N LEU A 68 3.22 -8.25 0.27
CA LEU A 68 3.77 -7.26 1.21
C LEU A 68 3.23 -7.49 2.62
N GLY A 69 1.93 -7.77 2.77
CA GLY A 69 1.31 -8.10 4.05
C GLY A 69 1.92 -9.35 4.72
N MET A 70 2.37 -10.32 3.92
CA MET A 70 3.01 -11.56 4.38
C MET A 70 4.51 -11.43 4.68
N LEU A 71 5.09 -10.24 4.50
CA LEU A 71 6.53 -10.04 4.68
C LEU A 71 6.88 -10.12 6.17
N ASN A 72 7.48 -11.26 6.58
CA ASN A 72 7.82 -11.54 7.97
C ASN A 72 8.91 -10.58 8.50
N THR A 73 8.65 -9.98 9.66
CA THR A 73 9.54 -9.06 10.38
C THR A 73 10.81 -9.78 10.89
N VAL A 74 10.78 -11.10 11.05
CA VAL A 74 11.89 -11.94 11.58
C VAL A 74 12.83 -12.41 10.45
N SER A 75 13.62 -11.51 9.87
CA SER A 75 14.82 -11.93 9.11
C SER A 75 16.00 -10.96 9.16
N LYS A 76 16.05 -10.08 10.16
CA LYS A 76 17.24 -9.22 10.39
C LYS A 76 18.52 -10.01 10.75
N ILE A 77 18.47 -11.34 10.90
CA ILE A 77 19.58 -12.13 11.47
C ILE A 77 20.59 -12.63 10.42
N ARG A 78 20.35 -12.55 9.09
CA ARG A 78 21.22 -13.23 8.10
C ARG A 78 21.83 -12.44 6.95
N GLY A 79 21.72 -11.10 6.94
CA GLY A 79 22.46 -10.28 5.96
C GLY A 79 22.13 -10.51 4.47
N GLN A 80 21.02 -11.19 4.17
CA GLN A 80 20.50 -11.28 2.80
C GLN A 80 19.68 -10.02 2.51
N VAL A 81 20.00 -9.33 1.41
CA VAL A 81 19.19 -8.23 0.86
C VAL A 81 17.77 -8.78 0.66
N LYS A 82 16.83 -8.34 1.49
CA LYS A 82 15.43 -8.75 1.37
C LYS A 82 14.90 -8.16 0.07
N THR A 83 14.46 -9.00 -0.85
CA THR A 83 13.57 -8.58 -1.92
C THR A 83 12.13 -8.73 -1.45
N THR A 84 11.23 -7.89 -1.94
CA THR A 84 9.81 -7.90 -1.56
C THR A 84 9.06 -9.18 -1.98
N GLY A 85 9.69 -10.04 -2.79
CA GLY A 85 9.09 -11.29 -3.30
C GLY A 85 8.13 -11.06 -4.47
N TYR A 86 8.10 -9.85 -5.02
CA TYR A 86 7.41 -9.47 -6.25
C TYR A 86 8.24 -8.45 -7.03
N PRO A 87 8.09 -8.37 -8.36
CA PRO A 87 8.84 -7.39 -9.14
C PRO A 87 8.23 -6.00 -9.01
N GLN A 88 9.08 -4.99 -8.82
CA GLN A 88 8.67 -3.58 -8.94
C GLN A 88 8.50 -3.20 -10.42
N THR A 89 7.57 -2.29 -10.68
CA THR A 89 7.21 -1.83 -12.03
C THR A 89 8.37 -1.19 -12.79
N GLU A 90 9.18 -0.42 -12.08
CA GLU A 90 10.41 0.22 -12.54
C GLU A 90 11.40 -0.85 -13.02
N GLY A 91 11.51 -1.96 -12.29
CA GLY A 91 12.39 -3.06 -12.64
C GLY A 91 11.96 -3.77 -13.92
N LEU A 92 10.65 -3.94 -14.12
CA LEU A 92 10.08 -4.52 -15.35
C LEU A 92 10.29 -3.61 -16.56
N LEU A 93 10.16 -2.29 -16.38
CA LEU A 93 10.50 -1.31 -17.41
C LEU A 93 11.98 -1.36 -17.76
N GLY A 94 12.85 -1.45 -16.74
CA GLY A 94 14.29 -1.60 -16.92
C GLY A 94 14.65 -2.84 -17.72
N ASP A 95 14.07 -4.01 -17.40
CA ASP A 95 14.30 -5.26 -18.13
C ASP A 95 13.92 -5.14 -19.62
N CYS A 96 12.82 -4.45 -19.92
CA CYS A 96 12.39 -4.18 -21.30
C CYS A 96 13.40 -3.32 -22.06
N MET A 97 13.84 -2.20 -21.46
CA MET A 97 14.80 -1.29 -22.07
C MET A 97 16.17 -1.96 -22.28
N LEU A 98 16.63 -2.73 -21.29
CA LEU A 98 17.87 -3.51 -21.39
C LEU A 98 17.83 -4.53 -22.52
N LYS A 99 16.71 -5.25 -22.67
CA LYS A 99 16.52 -6.24 -23.74
C LYS A 99 16.65 -5.56 -25.11
N TYR A 100 15.86 -4.55 -25.38
CA TYR A 100 15.82 -3.93 -26.70
C TYR A 100 17.04 -3.04 -26.98
N GLY A 101 17.67 -2.47 -25.95
CA GLY A 101 18.95 -1.79 -26.09
C GLY A 101 20.04 -2.72 -26.63
N LYS A 102 20.09 -3.97 -26.13
CA LYS A 102 21.04 -4.99 -26.61
C LYS A 102 20.73 -5.43 -28.03
N GLU A 103 19.45 -5.65 -28.36
CA GLU A 103 19.02 -6.07 -29.70
C GLU A 103 19.30 -4.99 -30.77
N LEU A 104 19.23 -3.71 -30.42
CA LEU A 104 19.61 -2.61 -31.33
C LEU A 104 21.11 -2.54 -31.62
N GLY A 105 21.93 -3.14 -30.74
CA GLY A 105 23.38 -3.21 -30.87
C GLY A 105 24.12 -1.94 -30.47
N GLU A 106 25.41 -2.10 -30.16
CA GLU A 106 26.30 -1.05 -29.63
C GLU A 106 26.51 0.13 -30.59
N GLY A 107 26.26 -0.07 -31.90
CA GLY A 107 26.32 0.98 -32.91
C GLY A 107 25.14 1.95 -32.90
N SER A 108 24.09 1.66 -32.13
CA SER A 108 22.89 2.49 -32.02
C SER A 108 23.00 3.43 -30.82
N ALA A 109 22.99 4.74 -31.08
CA ALA A 109 22.93 5.74 -30.00
C ALA A 109 21.67 5.56 -29.12
N PHE A 110 20.55 5.19 -29.75
CA PHE A 110 19.32 4.88 -29.03
C PHE A 110 19.44 3.57 -28.24
N GLY A 111 20.08 2.55 -28.81
CA GLY A 111 20.33 1.28 -28.11
C GLY A 111 21.14 1.51 -26.84
N ASN A 112 22.24 2.25 -26.93
CA ASN A 112 23.08 2.60 -25.78
C ASN A 112 22.33 3.44 -24.73
N ALA A 113 21.48 4.38 -25.16
CA ALA A 113 20.65 5.16 -24.23
C ALA A 113 19.61 4.29 -23.52
N LEU A 114 18.99 3.32 -24.21
CA LEU A 114 18.07 2.36 -23.59
C LEU A 114 18.76 1.50 -22.54
N ILE A 115 20.02 1.09 -22.77
CA ILE A 115 20.78 0.35 -21.76
C ILE A 115 20.93 1.17 -20.49
N GLU A 116 21.41 2.41 -20.62
CA GLU A 116 21.67 3.27 -19.46
C GLU A 116 20.38 3.61 -18.69
N VAL A 117 19.30 3.98 -19.38
CA VAL A 117 18.00 4.19 -18.72
C VAL A 117 17.53 2.89 -18.07
N GLY A 118 17.71 1.75 -18.73
CA GLY A 118 17.34 0.45 -18.21
C GLY A 118 18.05 0.12 -16.89
N GLU A 119 19.36 0.36 -16.81
CA GLU A 119 20.17 0.18 -15.60
C GLU A 119 19.70 1.10 -14.47
N SER A 120 19.49 2.39 -14.74
CA SER A 120 18.95 3.32 -13.74
C SER A 120 17.55 2.91 -13.27
N MET A 121 16.68 2.37 -14.14
CA MET A 121 15.37 1.86 -13.73
C MET A 121 15.46 0.61 -12.84
N LYS A 122 16.50 -0.23 -12.99
CA LYS A 122 16.78 -1.32 -12.03
C LYS A 122 17.15 -0.77 -10.66
N LEU A 123 17.98 0.28 -10.60
CA LEU A 123 18.32 0.94 -9.33
C LEU A 123 17.09 1.57 -8.67
N MET A 124 16.24 2.24 -9.45
CA MET A 124 14.95 2.77 -8.96
C MET A 124 14.07 1.68 -8.35
N ALA A 125 14.07 0.48 -8.94
CA ALA A 125 13.34 -0.67 -8.40
C ALA A 125 13.89 -1.13 -7.03
N GLU A 126 15.20 -1.13 -6.84
CA GLU A 126 15.84 -1.49 -5.56
C GLU A 126 15.53 -0.46 -4.46
N VAL A 127 15.53 0.83 -4.82
CA VAL A 127 15.15 1.93 -3.92
C VAL A 127 13.66 1.82 -3.55
N LYS A 128 12.78 1.45 -4.50
CA LYS A 128 11.35 1.20 -4.23
C LYS A 128 11.12 -0.04 -3.37
N ASP A 129 11.84 -1.14 -3.61
CA ASP A 129 11.81 -2.33 -2.75
C ASP A 129 12.22 -1.98 -1.30
N SER A 130 13.25 -1.14 -1.15
CA SER A 130 13.73 -0.68 0.15
C SER A 130 12.69 0.16 0.89
N LEU A 131 11.99 1.05 0.19
CA LEU A 131 10.85 1.81 0.76
C LEU A 131 9.77 0.87 1.30
N ASP A 132 9.33 -0.10 0.48
CA ASP A 132 8.25 -1.03 0.85
C ASP A 132 8.60 -1.82 2.11
N ILE A 133 9.83 -2.33 2.18
CA ILE A 133 10.31 -3.10 3.33
C ILE A 133 10.46 -2.21 4.56
N ASN A 134 10.99 -1.00 4.40
CA ASN A 134 11.19 -0.06 5.49
C ASN A 134 9.83 0.32 6.09
N VAL A 135 8.92 0.90 5.31
CA VAL A 135 7.59 1.32 5.78
C VAL A 135 6.81 0.15 6.38
N LYS A 136 6.90 -1.06 5.79
CA LYS A 136 6.28 -2.25 6.37
C LYS A 136 6.77 -2.52 7.80
N GLN A 137 8.09 -2.50 8.02
CA GLN A 137 8.69 -2.86 9.31
C GLN A 137 8.63 -1.75 10.35
N THR A 138 8.71 -0.48 9.94
CA THR A 138 8.91 0.66 10.84
C THR A 138 7.64 1.47 11.07
N PHE A 139 6.61 1.28 10.25
CA PHE A 139 5.33 1.98 10.38
C PHE A 139 4.13 1.05 10.45
N ILE A 140 3.94 0.18 9.45
CA ILE A 140 2.76 -0.70 9.36
C ILE A 140 2.75 -1.74 10.48
N ASP A 141 3.86 -2.47 10.70
CA ASP A 141 3.95 -3.50 11.73
C ASP A 141 3.75 -2.94 13.16
N PRO A 142 4.37 -1.80 13.55
CA PRO A 142 4.08 -1.16 14.83
C PRO A 142 2.62 -0.75 15.01
N LEU A 143 1.98 -0.17 13.98
CA LEU A 143 0.56 0.20 14.05
C LEU A 143 -0.36 -1.04 14.16
N GLN A 144 -0.02 -2.13 13.47
CA GLN A 144 -0.74 -3.39 13.60
C GLN A 144 -0.61 -3.95 15.02
N LEU A 145 0.58 -3.86 15.62
CA LEU A 145 0.82 -4.27 17.00
C LEU A 145 -0.02 -3.46 18.00
N LEU A 146 -0.06 -2.14 17.83
CA LEU A 146 -0.87 -1.21 18.62
C LEU A 146 -2.37 -1.60 18.56
N GLN A 147 -2.85 -1.94 17.36
CA GLN A 147 -4.23 -2.39 17.16
C GLN A 147 -4.50 -3.75 17.81
N ASP A 148 -3.63 -4.73 17.60
CA ASP A 148 -3.85 -6.12 18.03
C ASP A 148 -3.60 -6.35 19.52
N LYS A 149 -2.89 -5.44 20.19
CA LYS A 149 -2.62 -5.49 21.62
C LYS A 149 -3.38 -4.40 22.38
N ASP A 150 -2.89 -3.17 22.35
CA ASP A 150 -3.31 -2.13 23.30
C ASP A 150 -4.78 -1.74 23.07
N LEU A 151 -5.14 -1.40 21.83
CA LEU A 151 -6.51 -1.02 21.47
C LEU A 151 -7.49 -2.18 21.66
N LYS A 152 -7.05 -3.41 21.38
CA LYS A 152 -7.86 -4.62 21.59
C LYS A 152 -8.11 -4.92 23.06
N GLU A 153 -7.11 -4.71 23.91
CA GLU A 153 -7.21 -4.87 25.36
C GLU A 153 -8.13 -3.81 25.97
N ILE A 154 -7.98 -2.55 25.58
CA ILE A 154 -8.89 -1.46 25.98
C ILE A 154 -10.32 -1.78 25.54
N GLY A 155 -10.51 -2.22 24.30
CA GLY A 155 -11.82 -2.67 23.80
C GLY A 155 -12.41 -3.83 24.61
N HIS A 156 -11.57 -4.74 25.13
CA HIS A 156 -12.02 -5.79 26.04
C HIS A 156 -12.51 -5.24 27.38
N HIS A 157 -11.78 -4.28 27.97
CA HIS A 157 -12.19 -3.62 29.21
C HIS A 157 -13.52 -2.87 29.04
N LEU A 158 -13.68 -2.09 27.98
CA LEU A 158 -14.92 -1.36 27.67
C LEU A 158 -16.11 -2.32 27.49
N LYS A 159 -15.94 -3.40 26.73
CA LYS A 159 -17.00 -4.42 26.56
C LYS A 159 -17.35 -5.11 27.87
N LYS A 160 -16.36 -5.34 28.75
CA LYS A 160 -16.57 -5.92 30.07
C LYS A 160 -17.34 -4.95 30.97
N LEU A 161 -16.94 -3.67 31.00
CA LEU A 161 -17.60 -2.59 31.74
C LEU A 161 -19.07 -2.48 31.34
N GLU A 162 -19.38 -2.37 30.05
CA GLU A 162 -20.76 -2.28 29.58
C GLU A 162 -21.59 -3.50 30.00
N GLY A 163 -20.99 -4.69 29.91
CA GLY A 163 -21.61 -5.91 30.41
C GLY A 163 -21.83 -5.95 31.93
N ARG A 164 -21.06 -5.19 32.73
CA ARG A 164 -21.25 -5.04 34.18
C ARG A 164 -22.29 -3.98 34.52
N ARG A 165 -22.27 -2.86 33.80
CA ARG A 165 -23.28 -1.79 33.91
C ARG A 165 -24.69 -2.34 33.71
N LEU A 166 -24.90 -3.12 32.64
CA LEU A 166 -26.20 -3.75 32.37
C LEU A 166 -26.66 -4.72 33.48
N ASP A 167 -25.74 -5.51 34.06
CA ASP A 167 -26.05 -6.44 35.17
C ASP A 167 -26.38 -5.67 36.46
N TYR A 168 -25.62 -4.61 36.74
CA TYR A 168 -25.88 -3.70 37.86
C TYR A 168 -27.25 -3.02 37.71
N ASP A 169 -27.55 -2.40 36.56
CA ASP A 169 -28.82 -1.70 36.34
C ASP A 169 -30.03 -2.63 36.44
N TYR A 170 -29.91 -3.85 35.91
CA TYR A 170 -30.95 -4.88 36.06
C TYR A 170 -31.21 -5.22 37.54
N LYS A 171 -30.15 -5.42 38.32
CA LYS A 171 -30.25 -5.80 39.74
C LYS A 171 -30.72 -4.64 40.62
N LYS A 172 -30.25 -3.42 40.35
CA LYS A 172 -30.63 -2.18 41.04
C LYS A 172 -32.13 -1.93 40.96
N LYS A 173 -32.75 -2.16 39.80
CA LYS A 173 -34.21 -2.04 39.62
C LYS A 173 -35.03 -3.10 40.37
N ARG A 174 -34.37 -4.12 40.92
CA ARG A 174 -34.99 -5.27 41.58
C ARG A 174 -34.50 -5.44 43.02
N VAL A 175 -33.99 -4.37 43.63
CA VAL A 175 -33.73 -4.32 45.08
C VAL A 175 -35.00 -4.71 45.84
N GLY A 176 -34.86 -5.53 46.88
CA GLY A 176 -35.98 -6.16 47.61
C GLY A 176 -36.56 -7.43 46.96
N LYS A 177 -36.20 -7.74 45.69
CA LYS A 177 -36.55 -9.02 45.01
C LYS A 177 -35.32 -9.91 44.75
N ILE A 178 -34.12 -9.36 44.93
CA ILE A 178 -32.84 -10.03 44.76
C ILE A 178 -32.06 -9.84 46.07
N PRO A 179 -31.28 -10.82 46.54
CA PRO A 179 -30.48 -10.68 47.76
C PRO A 179 -29.57 -9.44 47.68
N ASP A 180 -29.52 -8.66 48.76
CA ASP A 180 -28.75 -7.41 48.80
C ASP A 180 -27.25 -7.64 48.50
N GLU A 181 -26.72 -8.78 48.94
CA GLU A 181 -25.36 -9.22 48.63
C GLU A 181 -25.10 -9.35 47.12
N GLU A 182 -26.09 -9.84 46.34
CA GLU A 182 -25.94 -9.94 44.89
C GLU A 182 -25.97 -8.58 44.18
N VAL A 183 -26.66 -7.60 44.76
CA VAL A 183 -26.69 -6.21 44.28
C VAL A 183 -25.38 -5.52 44.62
N ARG A 184 -24.90 -5.66 45.85
CA ARG A 184 -23.60 -5.14 46.31
C ARG A 184 -22.45 -5.64 45.44
N GLN A 185 -22.39 -6.95 45.19
CA GLN A 185 -21.38 -7.53 44.30
C GLN A 185 -21.47 -7.06 42.85
N ALA A 186 -22.65 -6.61 42.40
CA ALA A 186 -22.81 -6.07 41.05
C ALA A 186 -22.28 -4.63 40.95
N VAL A 187 -22.48 -3.84 42.01
CA VAL A 187 -21.90 -2.49 42.16
C VAL A 187 -20.37 -2.58 42.19
N GLU A 188 -19.81 -3.37 43.10
CA GLU A 188 -18.36 -3.51 43.24
C GLU A 188 -17.69 -3.92 41.92
N LYS A 189 -18.27 -4.91 41.21
CA LYS A 189 -17.72 -5.38 39.93
C LYS A 189 -17.91 -4.38 38.78
N PHE A 190 -18.89 -3.49 38.87
CA PHE A 190 -19.07 -2.39 37.92
C PHE A 190 -18.00 -1.32 38.17
N GLU A 191 -17.83 -0.88 39.40
CA GLU A 191 -16.81 0.10 39.82
C GLU A 191 -15.40 -0.37 39.46
N GLU A 192 -15.03 -1.60 39.81
CA GLU A 192 -13.73 -2.21 39.44
C GLU A 192 -13.50 -2.23 37.93
N SER A 193 -14.55 -2.52 37.14
CA SER A 193 -14.42 -2.57 35.68
C SER A 193 -14.37 -1.16 35.07
N LYS A 194 -14.98 -0.17 35.73
CA LYS A 194 -14.93 1.24 35.31
C LYS A 194 -13.52 1.76 35.51
N GLU A 195 -12.99 1.63 36.73
CA GLU A 195 -11.63 2.09 37.07
C GLU A 195 -10.58 1.46 36.15
N LEU A 196 -10.68 0.16 35.88
CA LEU A 196 -9.76 -0.52 34.97
C LEU A 196 -9.85 0.02 33.53
N ALA A 197 -11.05 0.20 32.98
CA ALA A 197 -11.22 0.74 31.64
C ALA A 197 -10.72 2.20 31.56
N GLU A 198 -11.10 3.01 32.54
CA GLU A 198 -10.73 4.42 32.65
C GLU A 198 -9.21 4.59 32.70
N ARG A 199 -8.54 3.83 33.56
CA ARG A 199 -7.08 3.85 33.69
C ARG A 199 -6.37 3.40 32.41
N SER A 200 -6.86 2.35 31.75
CA SER A 200 -6.26 1.87 30.50
C SER A 200 -6.43 2.88 29.36
N MET A 201 -7.59 3.52 29.24
CA MET A 201 -7.79 4.59 28.27
C MET A 201 -6.91 5.81 28.54
N PHE A 202 -6.86 6.25 29.81
CA PHE A 202 -6.04 7.38 30.23
C PHE A 202 -4.56 7.14 29.90
N ASN A 203 -3.99 6.02 30.33
CA ASN A 203 -2.59 5.69 30.06
C ASN A 203 -2.26 5.63 28.57
N PHE A 204 -3.20 5.16 27.74
CA PHE A 204 -3.01 5.12 26.30
C PHE A 204 -3.00 6.53 25.71
N LEU A 205 -3.95 7.38 26.10
CA LEU A 205 -4.11 8.73 25.56
C LEU A 205 -3.01 9.69 26.02
N GLU A 206 -2.45 9.50 27.22
CA GLU A 206 -1.32 10.30 27.72
C GLU A 206 0.02 9.97 27.03
N ASN A 207 0.09 8.89 26.26
CA ASN A 207 1.30 8.48 25.53
C ASN A 207 1.17 8.67 24.01
N ASP A 208 0.41 9.68 23.57
CA ASP A 208 0.13 9.95 22.14
C ASP A 208 1.38 10.30 21.30
N VAL A 209 2.46 10.69 21.97
CA VAL A 209 3.78 10.97 21.38
C VAL A 209 4.33 9.77 20.59
N GLU A 210 4.00 8.54 20.99
CA GLU A 210 4.44 7.34 20.27
C GLU A 210 3.81 7.26 18.88
N GLN A 211 2.53 7.61 18.74
CA GLN A 211 1.84 7.63 17.44
C GLN A 211 2.37 8.76 16.55
N VAL A 212 2.70 9.92 17.13
CA VAL A 212 3.36 11.01 16.39
C VAL A 212 4.74 10.58 15.89
N SER A 213 5.52 9.89 16.72
CA SER A 213 6.82 9.33 16.34
C SER A 213 6.71 8.33 15.18
N GLN A 214 5.71 7.45 15.20
CA GLN A 214 5.45 6.51 14.10
C GLN A 214 5.15 7.24 12.78
N LEU A 215 4.38 8.33 12.80
CA LEU A 215 4.14 9.15 11.61
C LEU A 215 5.43 9.81 11.10
N ALA A 216 6.28 10.29 12.00
CA ALA A 216 7.58 10.89 11.61
C ALA A 216 8.46 9.86 10.88
N VAL A 217 8.53 8.63 11.40
CA VAL A 217 9.29 7.52 10.77
C VAL A 217 8.76 7.19 9.37
N PHE A 218 7.44 7.22 9.16
CA PHE A 218 6.86 7.03 7.83
C PHE A 218 7.31 8.11 6.84
N ILE A 219 7.26 9.38 7.26
CA ILE A 219 7.67 10.51 6.41
C ILE A 219 9.18 10.49 6.15
N GLU A 220 9.99 10.09 7.12
CA GLU A 220 11.43 9.93 6.94
C GLU A 220 11.76 8.86 5.88
N ALA A 221 11.09 7.71 5.93
CA ALA A 221 11.26 6.66 4.92
C ALA A 221 10.84 7.14 3.51
N ALA A 222 9.74 7.88 3.39
CA ALA A 222 9.31 8.46 2.12
C ALA A 222 10.30 9.51 1.59
N LEU A 223 10.84 10.35 2.49
CA LEU A 223 11.83 11.38 2.13
C LEU A 223 13.14 10.75 1.63
N ASP A 224 13.63 9.72 2.32
CA ASP A 224 14.84 8.99 1.93
C ASP A 224 14.69 8.35 0.54
N TYR A 225 13.56 7.68 0.29
CA TYR A 225 13.22 7.13 -1.03
C TYR A 225 13.27 8.19 -2.14
N HIS A 226 12.66 9.35 -1.91
CA HIS A 226 12.63 10.42 -2.92
C HIS A 226 13.99 11.08 -3.13
N LYS A 227 14.82 11.20 -2.10
CA LYS A 227 16.20 11.70 -2.22
C LYS A 227 17.05 10.78 -3.09
N GLN A 228 17.08 9.48 -2.77
CA GLN A 228 17.82 8.49 -3.56
C GLN A 228 17.32 8.41 -5.00
N SER A 229 16.00 8.46 -5.19
CA SER A 229 15.38 8.52 -6.52
C SER A 229 15.85 9.74 -7.31
N THR A 230 15.93 10.90 -6.65
CA THR A 230 16.38 12.16 -7.28
C THR A 230 17.84 12.05 -7.70
N GLU A 231 18.71 11.49 -6.86
CA GLU A 231 20.13 11.29 -7.17
C GLU A 231 20.31 10.42 -8.42
N ILE A 232 19.62 9.27 -8.49
CA ILE A 232 19.66 8.35 -9.64
C ILE A 232 19.19 9.05 -10.92
N LEU A 233 18.05 9.76 -10.85
CA LEU A 233 17.47 10.41 -12.02
C LEU A 233 18.27 11.63 -12.48
N GLN A 234 18.92 12.34 -11.55
CA GLN A 234 19.76 13.49 -11.86
C GLN A 234 21.04 13.07 -12.59
N GLU A 235 21.66 11.97 -12.16
CA GLU A 235 22.80 11.36 -12.84
C GLU A 235 22.39 10.89 -14.24
N LEU A 236 21.29 10.14 -14.36
CA LEU A 236 20.76 9.67 -15.64
C LEU A 236 20.49 10.84 -16.60
N GLN A 237 19.86 11.90 -16.12
CA GLN A 237 19.58 13.10 -16.92
C GLN A 237 20.87 13.71 -17.48
N SER A 238 21.91 13.85 -16.65
CA SER A 238 23.21 14.36 -17.06
C SER A 238 23.83 13.49 -18.16
N ASN A 239 23.83 12.16 -17.95
CA ASN A 239 24.39 11.20 -18.89
C ASN A 239 23.67 11.23 -20.25
N LEU A 240 22.34 11.32 -20.24
CA LEU A 240 21.56 11.44 -21.47
C LEU A 240 21.84 12.75 -22.22
N GLN A 241 22.05 13.86 -21.52
CA GLN A 241 22.42 15.14 -22.18
C GLN A 241 23.79 15.06 -22.84
N MET A 242 24.76 14.41 -22.19
CA MET A 242 26.06 14.12 -22.80
C MET A 242 25.91 13.26 -24.05
N ARG A 243 25.06 12.22 -24.02
CA ARG A 243 24.78 11.37 -25.19
C ARG A 243 24.09 12.10 -26.32
N ILE A 244 23.12 12.97 -26.03
CA ILE A 244 22.44 13.80 -27.03
C ILE A 244 23.47 14.68 -27.75
N SER A 245 24.35 15.31 -26.98
CA SER A 245 25.43 16.15 -27.52
C SER A 245 26.38 15.35 -28.40
N ALA A 246 26.83 14.17 -27.93
CA ALA A 246 27.71 13.28 -28.68
C ALA A 246 27.04 12.78 -29.98
N ALA A 247 25.81 12.30 -29.91
CA ALA A 247 25.09 11.77 -31.08
C ALA A 247 24.78 12.86 -32.12
N SER A 248 24.50 14.09 -31.68
CA SER A 248 24.24 15.22 -32.58
C SER A 248 25.50 15.69 -33.32
N SER A 249 26.69 15.42 -32.77
CA SER A 249 27.96 15.74 -33.42
C SER A 249 28.37 14.76 -34.53
N VAL A 250 27.70 13.61 -34.63
CA VAL A 250 28.04 12.57 -35.62
C VAL A 250 27.47 12.96 -37.00
N PRO A 251 28.30 13.03 -38.07
CA PRO A 251 27.81 13.30 -39.42
C PRO A 251 26.75 12.28 -39.87
N ARG A 252 25.63 12.78 -40.41
CA ARG A 252 24.57 11.90 -40.93
C ARG A 252 25.11 11.09 -42.10
N ARG A 253 25.00 9.76 -41.99
CA ARG A 253 25.34 8.86 -43.10
C ARG A 253 24.33 9.07 -44.23
N GLU A 254 24.85 9.29 -45.43
CA GLU A 254 24.03 9.33 -46.63
C GLU A 254 23.55 7.91 -46.97
N TYR A 255 22.24 7.74 -47.13
CA TYR A 255 21.68 6.46 -47.53
C TYR A 255 22.05 6.16 -48.98
N LYS A 256 22.89 5.13 -49.19
CA LYS A 256 23.19 4.61 -50.53
C LYS A 256 22.44 3.30 -50.73
N PRO A 257 21.37 3.27 -51.55
CA PRO A 257 20.61 2.04 -51.80
C PRO A 257 21.54 1.00 -52.41
N ARG A 258 21.59 -0.19 -51.81
CA ARG A 258 22.37 -1.30 -52.37
C ARG A 258 21.62 -1.86 -53.58
N PRO A 259 22.27 -2.01 -54.74
CA PRO A 259 21.64 -2.63 -55.90
C PRO A 259 21.27 -4.09 -55.58
N ILE A 260 20.06 -4.47 -55.98
CA ILE A 260 19.56 -5.84 -55.83
C ILE A 260 20.44 -6.77 -56.67
N LYS A 261 21.18 -7.68 -56.04
CA LYS A 261 21.88 -8.76 -56.75
C LYS A 261 20.83 -9.74 -57.25
N ARG A 262 20.33 -9.56 -58.47
CA ARG A 262 19.61 -10.62 -59.19
C ARG A 262 20.64 -11.67 -59.60
N SER A 263 20.48 -12.91 -59.13
CA SER A 263 21.26 -14.03 -59.65
C SER A 263 20.81 -14.29 -61.09
N PRO A 264 21.73 -14.62 -62.03
CA PRO A 264 21.35 -14.92 -63.42
C PRO A 264 20.41 -16.14 -63.56
N SER A 265 20.24 -16.92 -62.49
CA SER A 265 19.51 -18.19 -62.49
C SER A 265 17.99 -18.06 -62.38
N GLU A 266 17.44 -16.87 -62.11
CA GLU A 266 15.98 -16.65 -61.99
C GLU A 266 15.31 -16.14 -63.28
N LEU A 267 16.05 -16.06 -64.40
CA LEU A 267 15.53 -15.54 -65.68
C LEU A 267 15.02 -16.63 -66.65
N ASN A 268 15.10 -17.91 -66.30
CA ASN A 268 14.47 -18.98 -67.09
C ASN A 268 13.08 -19.29 -66.53
N GLY A 269 12.07 -18.50 -66.89
CA GLY A 269 10.69 -18.86 -66.54
C GLY A 269 9.56 -17.91 -66.89
N VAL A 270 9.80 -16.71 -67.44
CA VAL A 270 8.70 -15.85 -67.89
C VAL A 270 8.96 -15.38 -69.31
N SER A 271 8.36 -16.11 -70.26
CA SER A 271 8.18 -15.65 -71.63
C SER A 271 7.40 -14.34 -71.63
N THR A 272 8.08 -13.23 -71.86
CA THR A 272 7.41 -12.01 -72.33
C THR A 272 7.43 -12.06 -73.86
N THR A 273 6.28 -12.39 -74.43
CA THR A 273 6.03 -12.29 -75.86
C THR A 273 6.19 -10.84 -76.27
N SER A 274 7.17 -10.57 -77.13
CA SER A 274 7.27 -9.32 -77.87
C SER A 274 6.11 -9.27 -78.86
N SER A 275 5.25 -8.26 -78.76
CA SER A 275 4.44 -7.79 -79.87
C SER A 275 4.75 -6.32 -80.08
N ALA A 276 5.60 -6.05 -81.06
CA ALA A 276 5.73 -4.74 -81.67
C ALA A 276 4.42 -4.37 -82.37
N LYS A 277 3.91 -3.16 -82.17
CA LYS A 277 3.13 -2.46 -83.20
C LYS A 277 3.38 -0.95 -83.17
N THR A 278 3.45 -0.44 -84.39
CA THR A 278 4.01 0.80 -84.91
C THR A 278 3.17 2.05 -84.60
N ALA A 279 3.85 3.20 -84.70
CA ALA A 279 3.44 4.58 -84.45
C ALA A 279 2.29 5.15 -85.31
N ALA A 280 1.70 6.28 -84.88
CA ALA A 280 1.23 7.38 -85.74
C ALA A 280 0.65 8.59 -84.96
N TYR A 281 1.21 9.80 -85.23
CA TYR A 281 0.61 11.16 -85.32
C TYR A 281 -0.21 11.73 -84.14
N SER A 282 -0.30 13.03 -83.82
CA SER A 282 0.41 14.29 -84.08
C SER A 282 -0.32 15.38 -83.27
N ARG A 283 0.44 16.38 -82.78
CA ARG A 283 0.13 17.78 -82.42
C ARG A 283 -1.31 18.23 -82.06
N LEU A 284 -1.38 19.02 -80.97
CA LEU A 284 -1.81 20.43 -80.89
C LEU A 284 -1.56 20.86 -79.42
N GLU A 285 -0.52 21.65 -79.10
CA GLU A 285 -0.47 23.13 -79.04
C GLU A 285 -1.48 23.79 -78.07
N ALA A 286 -1.07 24.95 -77.56
CA ALA A 286 -1.23 25.43 -76.18
C ALA A 286 -2.16 26.66 -76.04
N ALA A 287 -2.09 27.27 -74.84
CA ALA A 287 -2.63 28.57 -74.37
C ALA A 287 -4.08 28.51 -73.81
N ASP A 288 -4.43 29.18 -72.70
CA ASP A 288 -3.78 30.21 -71.87
C ASP A 288 -3.90 29.86 -70.36
#